data_AF-A0A6L7LAZ0-F1
#
_entry.id   AF-A0A6L7LAZ0-F1
#
_cell.length_a   1.000
_cell.length_b   1.000
_cell.length_c   1.000
_cell.angle_alpha   90.00
_cell.angle_beta   90.00
_cell.angle_gamma   90.00
#
_symmetry.space_group_name_H-M   'P 1'
#
loop_
_entity.id
_entity.type
_entity.pdbx_description
1 polymer ?
#
loop_
_entity_poly.entity_id
_entity_poly.type
_entity_poly.pdbx_seq_one_letter_code
_entity_poly.pdbx_strand_id
1 'polypeptide(L)'
;MHPIDENGIAQSPPVEWRTTGPGAHSMQTNASNRFAFVPHIGGGNGVNAIFQFLFDENTGALTPNDPPAVSQDGDLGPRHYCFHPSLDVLYFSNEQGCSVTAYNFDPDAGRLSAFQTISTLPSLWRGRNSCAQIRINPSGTMLFAPNRGHDSIACFLIDQESGSLTRAAIVPSEPVPRALNVDPAGRFLYAAGLDSGKLAAYEINEAWGGIDRIGTYEVGREPMWVLPVSLADGQTG
;
A
#
# COMPACT_ATOMS: atom_id res chain seq x y z
N MET A 1 5.51 -11.58 -15.72
CA MET A 1 5.80 -10.33 -16.44
C MET A 1 5.32 -10.45 -17.88
N HIS A 2 4.57 -9.45 -18.34
CA HIS A 2 4.18 -9.30 -19.74
C HIS A 2 4.99 -8.14 -20.33
N PRO A 3 5.49 -8.24 -21.57
CA PRO A 3 6.05 -7.07 -22.23
C PRO A 3 4.93 -6.07 -22.51
N ILE A 4 5.27 -4.79 -22.51
CA ILE A 4 4.36 -3.69 -22.82
C ILE A 4 4.82 -3.09 -24.15
N ASP A 5 3.91 -2.91 -25.10
CA ASP A 5 4.23 -2.29 -26.39
C ASP A 5 4.32 -0.76 -26.28
N GLU A 6 4.64 -0.11 -27.41
CA GLU A 6 4.75 1.35 -27.50
C GLU A 6 3.45 2.11 -27.15
N ASN A 7 2.30 1.44 -27.16
CA ASN A 7 1.00 2.00 -26.82
C ASN A 7 0.61 1.74 -25.35
N GLY A 8 1.49 1.12 -24.56
CA GLY A 8 1.19 0.78 -23.17
C GLY A 8 0.35 -0.49 -23.01
N ILE A 9 0.22 -1.32 -24.05
CA ILE A 9 -0.61 -2.52 -24.03
C ILE A 9 0.24 -3.74 -23.67
N ALA A 10 -0.21 -4.48 -22.65
CA ALA A 10 0.43 -5.74 -22.24
C ALA A 10 0.24 -6.82 -23.33
N GLN A 11 1.35 -7.42 -23.74
CA GLN A 11 1.41 -8.44 -24.80
C GLN A 11 1.34 -9.86 -24.23
N SER A 12 0.94 -10.83 -25.06
CA SER A 12 0.93 -12.26 -24.72
C SER A 12 1.80 -13.06 -25.68
N PRO A 13 2.43 -14.18 -25.23
CA PRO A 13 2.41 -14.73 -23.87
C PRO A 13 3.27 -13.91 -22.89
N PRO A 14 3.19 -14.16 -21.56
CA PRO A 14 4.14 -13.57 -20.63
C PRO A 14 5.57 -14.03 -20.94
N VAL A 15 6.55 -13.14 -20.73
CA VAL A 15 7.99 -13.44 -20.84
C VAL A 15 8.55 -14.12 -19.59
N GLU A 16 7.88 -13.94 -18.44
CA GLU A 16 8.28 -14.53 -17.17
C GLU A 16 7.05 -14.91 -16.36
N TRP A 17 7.07 -16.09 -15.73
CA TRP A 17 6.03 -16.54 -14.80
C TRP A 17 6.66 -17.27 -13.62
N ARG A 18 6.25 -16.93 -12.39
CA ARG A 18 6.76 -17.54 -11.16
C ARG A 18 5.62 -17.93 -10.22
N THR A 19 5.70 -19.14 -9.69
CA THR A 19 4.85 -19.56 -8.58
C THR A 19 5.54 -19.19 -7.27
N THR A 20 4.92 -18.32 -6.48
CA THR A 20 5.47 -17.83 -5.20
C THR A 20 4.71 -18.38 -3.97
N GLY A 21 3.48 -18.85 -4.17
CA GLY A 21 2.64 -19.42 -3.11
C GLY A 21 1.23 -18.83 -3.11
N PRO A 22 0.31 -19.40 -2.31
CA PRO A 22 -1.02 -18.84 -2.12
C PRO A 22 -0.95 -17.50 -1.37
N GLY A 23 -1.88 -16.59 -1.70
CA GLY A 23 -2.04 -15.32 -0.99
C GLY A 23 -1.18 -14.17 -1.51
N ALA A 24 -0.47 -14.32 -2.64
CA ALA A 24 0.19 -13.20 -3.31
C ALA A 24 -0.82 -12.07 -3.56
N HIS A 25 -0.56 -10.86 -3.04
CA HIS A 25 -1.60 -9.83 -3.00
C HIS A 25 -1.24 -8.54 -3.75
N SER A 26 0.02 -8.19 -3.88
CA SER A 26 0.45 -7.05 -4.70
C SER A 26 1.88 -7.25 -5.22
N MET A 27 2.26 -6.42 -6.19
CA MET A 27 3.61 -6.37 -6.74
C MET A 27 3.84 -4.99 -7.35
N GLN A 28 5.02 -4.42 -7.09
CA GLN A 28 5.54 -3.23 -7.77
C GLN A 28 7.07 -3.23 -7.68
N THR A 29 7.73 -2.60 -8.63
CA THR A 29 9.17 -2.39 -8.57
C THR A 29 9.52 -1.18 -7.71
N ASN A 30 10.75 -1.11 -7.25
CA ASN A 30 11.31 0.10 -6.66
C ASN A 30 11.59 1.17 -7.74
N ALA A 31 11.91 2.39 -7.32
CA ALA A 31 12.11 3.52 -8.25
C ALA A 31 13.24 3.30 -9.28
N SER A 32 14.27 2.52 -8.96
CA SER A 32 15.33 2.17 -9.93
C SER A 32 14.96 1.00 -10.84
N ASN A 33 13.75 0.46 -10.71
CA ASN A 33 13.23 -0.66 -11.50
C ASN A 33 14.11 -1.93 -11.45
N ARG A 34 14.83 -2.14 -10.34
CA ARG A 34 15.77 -3.26 -10.17
C ARG A 34 15.29 -4.33 -9.21
N PHE A 35 14.33 -4.01 -8.35
CA PHE A 35 13.84 -4.94 -7.33
C PHE A 35 12.32 -4.93 -7.28
N ALA A 36 11.73 -6.10 -7.09
CA ALA A 36 10.29 -6.27 -6.94
C ALA A 36 9.96 -7.08 -5.69
N PHE A 37 8.88 -6.70 -5.01
CA PHE A 37 8.41 -7.38 -3.81
C PHE A 37 7.01 -7.95 -4.02
N VAL A 38 6.79 -9.16 -3.53
CA VAL A 38 5.49 -9.84 -3.61
C VAL A 38 5.06 -10.25 -2.21
N PRO A 39 4.34 -9.38 -1.48
CA PRO A 39 3.73 -9.73 -0.21
C PRO A 39 2.66 -10.81 -0.40
N HIS A 40 2.69 -11.78 0.50
CA HIS A 40 1.67 -12.81 0.64
C HIS A 40 0.99 -12.65 1.98
N ILE A 41 -0.33 -12.49 1.97
CA ILE A 41 -1.11 -12.38 3.19
C ILE A 41 -1.00 -13.64 4.05
N GLY A 42 -1.34 -13.48 5.32
CA GLY A 42 -1.48 -14.55 6.30
C GLY A 42 -2.93 -15.00 6.38
N GLY A 43 -3.24 -15.81 7.39
CA GLY A 43 -4.54 -16.45 7.55
C GLY A 43 -4.93 -17.42 6.42
N GLY A 44 -5.75 -18.42 6.75
CA GLY A 44 -6.12 -19.47 5.79
C GLY A 44 -4.91 -20.28 5.33
N ASN A 45 -4.65 -20.33 4.01
CA ASN A 45 -3.53 -21.05 3.39
C ASN A 45 -2.36 -20.13 2.98
N GLY A 46 -2.39 -18.83 3.31
CA GLY A 46 -1.36 -17.87 2.89
C GLY A 46 -0.01 -18.11 3.58
N VAL A 47 1.09 -17.83 2.86
CA VAL A 47 2.45 -18.12 3.36
C VAL A 47 3.00 -17.07 4.33
N ASN A 48 2.32 -15.92 4.49
CA ASN A 48 2.69 -14.87 5.45
C ASN A 48 4.17 -14.42 5.33
N ALA A 49 4.55 -13.99 4.12
CA ALA A 49 5.93 -13.62 3.79
C ALA A 49 5.97 -12.57 2.67
N ILE A 50 7.08 -11.86 2.55
CA ILE A 50 7.37 -10.93 1.45
C ILE A 50 8.44 -11.56 0.57
N PHE A 51 8.09 -12.01 -0.63
CA PHE A 51 9.07 -12.52 -1.59
C PHE A 51 9.80 -11.35 -2.24
N GLN A 52 11.11 -11.51 -2.45
CA GLN A 52 12.01 -10.46 -2.93
C GLN A 52 12.67 -10.94 -4.23
N PHE A 53 12.65 -10.12 -5.26
CA PHE A 53 13.20 -10.44 -6.57
C PHE A 53 14.10 -9.34 -7.09
N LEU A 54 15.16 -9.72 -7.79
CA LEU A 54 15.84 -8.86 -8.75
C LEU A 54 15.03 -8.86 -10.04
N PHE A 55 14.80 -7.68 -10.60
CA PHE A 55 14.08 -7.48 -11.84
C PHE A 55 15.05 -6.97 -12.93
N ASP A 56 15.04 -7.65 -14.07
CA ASP A 56 15.73 -7.22 -15.28
C ASP A 56 14.71 -6.62 -16.25
N GLU A 57 14.74 -5.30 -16.42
CA GLU A 57 13.79 -4.59 -17.28
C GLU A 57 13.95 -4.89 -18.78
N ASN A 58 15.14 -5.35 -19.22
CA ASN A 58 15.39 -5.65 -20.63
C ASN A 58 14.79 -7.00 -21.05
N THR A 59 14.74 -7.95 -20.12
CA THR A 59 14.28 -9.32 -20.37
C THR A 59 12.93 -9.62 -19.73
N GLY A 60 12.53 -8.83 -18.74
CA GLY A 60 11.37 -9.07 -17.89
C GLY A 60 11.60 -10.17 -16.84
N ALA A 61 12.84 -10.66 -16.66
CA ALA A 61 13.14 -11.77 -15.77
C ALA A 61 13.04 -11.37 -14.29
N LEU A 62 12.56 -12.32 -13.46
CA LEU A 62 12.52 -12.19 -12.00
C LEU A 62 13.41 -13.26 -11.38
N THR A 63 14.53 -12.85 -10.80
CA THR A 63 15.42 -13.77 -10.09
C THR A 63 15.19 -13.63 -8.59
N PRO A 64 14.91 -14.72 -7.83
CA PRO A 64 14.79 -14.64 -6.38
C PRO A 64 16.03 -13.98 -5.78
N ASN A 65 15.82 -13.06 -4.84
CA ASN A 65 16.92 -12.46 -4.09
C ASN A 65 17.49 -13.47 -3.07
N ASP A 66 18.55 -13.10 -2.36
CA ASP A 66 19.11 -13.87 -1.25
C ASP A 66 19.11 -13.01 0.03
N PRO A 67 18.26 -13.28 1.03
CA PRO A 67 17.28 -14.37 1.06
C PRO A 67 16.09 -14.12 0.10
N PRO A 68 15.43 -15.18 -0.39
CA PRO A 68 14.36 -15.05 -1.39
C PRO A 68 13.06 -14.48 -0.83
N ALA A 69 12.90 -14.49 0.49
CA ALA A 69 11.74 -13.93 1.16
C ALA A 69 12.07 -13.46 2.59
N VAL A 70 11.25 -12.53 3.08
CA VAL A 70 11.19 -12.12 4.48
C VAL A 70 9.94 -12.73 5.11
N SER A 71 10.12 -13.72 5.99
CA SER A 71 9.05 -14.29 6.80
C SER A 71 8.57 -13.29 7.84
N GLN A 72 7.28 -13.34 8.17
CA GLN A 72 6.69 -12.46 9.17
C GLN A 72 6.45 -13.18 10.49
N ASP A 73 6.63 -12.47 11.61
CA ASP A 73 6.34 -12.98 12.94
C ASP A 73 4.83 -12.97 13.22
N GLY A 74 4.29 -14.05 13.79
CA GLY A 74 2.85 -14.15 14.04
C GLY A 74 2.02 -14.14 12.74
N ASP A 75 0.76 -13.76 12.80
CA ASP A 75 -0.15 -13.72 11.64
C ASP A 75 -0.35 -12.27 11.15
N LEU A 76 0.74 -11.61 10.73
CA LEU A 76 0.67 -10.22 10.23
C LEU A 76 -0.07 -10.15 8.91
N GLY A 77 0.35 -10.97 7.95
CA GLY A 77 -0.20 -11.01 6.61
C GLY A 77 0.04 -9.74 5.81
N PRO A 78 1.28 -9.51 5.35
CA PRO A 78 1.63 -8.35 4.55
C PRO A 78 0.83 -8.37 3.25
N ARG A 79 0.27 -7.22 2.88
CA ARG A 79 -0.75 -7.13 1.83
C ARG A 79 -0.34 -6.17 0.72
N HIS A 80 -0.44 -4.87 0.97
CA HIS A 80 -0.01 -3.82 0.05
C HIS A 80 1.13 -3.04 0.68
N TYR A 81 1.88 -2.31 -0.14
CA TYR A 81 2.99 -1.49 0.34
C TYR A 81 3.18 -0.23 -0.48
N CYS A 82 3.97 0.70 0.05
CA CYS A 82 4.48 1.87 -0.64
C CYS A 82 5.93 2.16 -0.21
N PHE A 83 6.71 2.70 -1.13
CA PHE A 83 8.05 3.23 -0.86
C PHE A 83 7.93 4.64 -0.28
N HIS A 84 8.83 5.00 0.62
CA HIS A 84 9.06 6.40 0.94
C HIS A 84 9.61 7.13 -0.29
N PRO A 85 9.19 8.38 -0.60
CA PRO A 85 9.63 9.08 -1.81
C PRO A 85 11.13 9.44 -1.82
N SER A 86 11.74 9.57 -0.65
CA SER A 86 13.13 10.04 -0.50
C SER A 86 14.02 9.22 0.43
N LEU A 87 13.47 8.25 1.16
CA LEU A 87 14.21 7.44 2.13
C LEU A 87 14.23 6.01 1.60
N ASP A 88 15.27 5.25 1.97
CA ASP A 88 15.34 3.83 1.70
C ASP A 88 14.47 3.04 2.69
N VAL A 89 13.17 3.31 2.68
CA VAL A 89 12.16 2.75 3.59
C VAL A 89 10.92 2.33 2.81
N LEU A 90 10.32 1.20 3.18
CA LEU A 90 9.00 0.76 2.70
C LEU A 90 8.06 0.48 3.87
N TYR A 91 6.77 0.66 3.61
CA TYR A 91 5.71 0.39 4.58
C TYR A 91 4.72 -0.63 4.03
N PHE A 92 4.47 -1.70 4.76
CA PHE A 92 3.49 -2.73 4.41
C PHE A 92 2.26 -2.63 5.31
N SER A 93 1.06 -2.67 4.73
CA SER A 93 -0.15 -2.97 5.49
C SER A 93 -0.22 -4.46 5.81
N ASN A 94 -0.59 -4.78 7.04
CA ASN A 94 -0.73 -6.14 7.54
C ASN A 94 -2.23 -6.46 7.67
N GLU A 95 -2.75 -7.26 6.75
CA GLU A 95 -4.18 -7.55 6.63
C GLU A 95 -4.75 -8.21 7.89
N GLN A 96 -4.12 -9.30 8.33
CA GLN A 96 -4.55 -10.06 9.51
C GLN A 96 -4.09 -9.39 10.81
N GLY A 97 -2.87 -8.84 10.81
CA GLY A 97 -2.24 -8.21 11.97
C GLY A 97 -2.78 -6.83 12.33
N CYS A 98 -3.66 -6.23 11.52
CA CYS A 98 -4.25 -4.91 11.75
C CYS A 98 -3.21 -3.83 12.14
N SER A 99 -2.14 -3.79 11.35
CA SER A 99 -0.94 -3.00 11.63
C SER A 99 -0.26 -2.54 10.34
N VAL A 100 0.74 -1.69 10.51
CA VAL A 100 1.72 -1.35 9.48
C VAL A 100 3.10 -1.79 9.98
N THR A 101 3.89 -2.42 9.10
CA THR A 101 5.32 -2.70 9.36
C THR A 101 6.19 -1.85 8.44
N ALA A 102 7.16 -1.15 9.03
CA ALA A 102 8.18 -0.39 8.34
C ALA A 102 9.47 -1.21 8.20
N TYR A 103 10.08 -1.15 7.01
CA TYR A 103 11.30 -1.87 6.67
C TYR A 103 12.35 -0.90 6.13
N ASN A 104 13.60 -1.06 6.56
CA ASN A 104 14.73 -0.49 5.84
C ASN A 104 14.92 -1.27 4.55
N PHE A 105 15.23 -0.57 3.48
CA PHE A 105 15.56 -1.10 2.17
C PHE A 105 17.05 -0.92 1.91
N ASP A 106 17.70 -1.98 1.48
CA ASP A 106 19.05 -1.91 0.95
C ASP A 106 18.95 -1.69 -0.58
N PRO A 107 19.25 -0.48 -1.10
CA PRO A 107 19.12 -0.20 -2.54
C PRO A 107 20.19 -0.87 -3.40
N ASP A 108 21.27 -1.39 -2.79
CA ASP A 108 22.33 -2.10 -3.51
C ASP A 108 22.00 -3.58 -3.63
N ALA A 109 21.57 -4.20 -2.53
CA ALA A 109 21.27 -5.63 -2.45
C ALA A 109 19.79 -5.99 -2.64
N GLY A 110 18.87 -5.02 -2.56
CA GLY A 110 17.44 -5.26 -2.72
C GLY A 110 16.75 -5.96 -1.56
N ARG A 111 17.29 -5.79 -0.33
CA ARG A 111 16.87 -6.55 0.86
C ARG A 111 16.05 -5.68 1.81
N LEU A 112 15.07 -6.29 2.46
CA LEU A 112 14.25 -5.65 3.49
C LEU A 112 14.64 -6.12 4.90
N SER A 113 14.68 -5.18 5.84
CA SER A 113 14.79 -5.49 7.28
C SER A 113 13.77 -4.70 8.09
N ALA A 114 12.88 -5.41 8.80
CA ALA A 114 11.84 -4.78 9.60
C ALA A 114 12.46 -4.04 10.80
N PHE A 115 11.96 -2.84 11.09
CA PHE A 115 12.41 -2.07 12.26
C PHE A 115 11.28 -1.55 13.14
N GLN A 116 10.02 -1.56 12.66
CA GLN A 116 8.88 -1.13 13.44
C GLN A 116 7.59 -1.81 12.96
N THR A 117 6.75 -2.26 13.89
CA THR A 117 5.37 -2.66 13.62
C THR A 117 4.43 -1.88 14.56
N ILE A 118 3.42 -1.21 14.01
CA ILE A 118 2.49 -0.37 14.77
C ILE A 118 1.04 -0.65 14.38
N SER A 119 0.13 -0.74 15.37
CA SER A 119 -1.28 -1.03 15.12
C SER A 119 -2.02 0.14 14.46
N THR A 120 -2.93 -0.18 13.53
CA THR A 120 -3.85 0.77 12.88
C THR A 120 -5.13 1.00 13.69
N LEU A 121 -5.32 0.32 14.82
CA LEU A 121 -6.55 0.34 15.60
C LEU A 121 -6.40 1.08 16.94
N PRO A 122 -7.49 1.61 17.51
CA PRO A 122 -7.48 2.09 18.90
C PRO A 122 -7.09 0.96 19.85
N SER A 123 -6.34 1.27 20.91
CA SER A 123 -5.80 0.28 21.86
C SER A 123 -6.87 -0.56 22.57
N LEU A 124 -8.10 -0.04 22.68
CA LEU A 124 -9.23 -0.71 23.32
C LEU A 124 -10.19 -1.41 22.34
N TRP A 125 -9.98 -1.29 21.04
CA TRP A 125 -10.83 -1.98 20.06
C TRP A 125 -10.58 -3.49 20.08
N ARG A 126 -11.67 -4.29 20.02
CA ARG A 126 -11.63 -5.76 20.04
C ARG A 126 -12.49 -6.41 18.96
N GLY A 127 -13.12 -5.61 18.09
CA GLY A 127 -13.94 -6.12 17.00
C GLY A 127 -13.09 -6.74 15.88
N ARG A 128 -13.74 -7.51 15.00
CA ARG A 128 -13.07 -8.04 13.80
C ARG A 128 -12.62 -6.89 12.92
N ASN A 129 -11.41 -6.99 12.38
CA ASN A 129 -10.87 -6.02 11.46
C ASN A 129 -9.92 -6.70 10.48
N SER A 130 -9.68 -6.03 9.36
CA SER A 130 -8.57 -6.34 8.48
C SER A 130 -8.12 -5.07 7.75
N CYS A 131 -6.81 -4.90 7.53
CA CYS A 131 -6.30 -3.78 6.74
C CYS A 131 -6.49 -4.02 5.24
N ALA A 132 -6.37 -2.96 4.43
CA ALA A 132 -6.46 -3.07 2.97
C ALA A 132 -5.28 -2.39 2.26
N GLN A 133 -5.53 -1.39 1.40
CA GLN A 133 -4.45 -0.64 0.76
C GLN A 133 -3.62 0.16 1.78
N ILE A 134 -2.51 0.74 1.34
CA ILE A 134 -1.70 1.67 2.10
C ILE A 134 -1.17 2.74 1.14
N ARG A 135 -1.11 3.99 1.59
CA ARG A 135 -0.64 5.12 0.79
C ARG A 135 0.16 6.08 1.62
N ILE A 136 1.21 6.61 1.02
CA ILE A 136 2.00 7.73 1.52
C ILE A 136 1.65 8.96 0.70
N ASN A 137 1.68 10.16 1.29
CA ASN A 137 1.58 11.39 0.52
C ASN A 137 2.88 11.65 -0.28
N PRO A 138 2.82 12.43 -1.38
CA PRO A 138 3.99 12.70 -2.21
C PRO A 138 5.19 13.32 -1.49
N SER A 139 4.94 14.11 -0.43
CA SER A 139 6.00 14.72 0.39
C SER A 139 6.67 13.73 1.35
N GLY A 140 6.11 12.54 1.56
CA GLY A 140 6.68 11.53 2.46
C GLY A 140 6.45 11.81 3.95
N THR A 141 5.61 12.78 4.29
CA THR A 141 5.38 13.20 5.70
C THR A 141 4.28 12.40 6.39
N MET A 142 3.36 11.81 5.62
CA MET A 142 2.18 11.13 6.15
C MET A 142 1.86 9.81 5.43
N LEU A 143 1.40 8.83 6.21
CA LEU A 143 0.97 7.51 5.75
C LEU A 143 -0.47 7.21 6.19
N PHE A 144 -1.23 6.56 5.32
CA PHE A 144 -2.64 6.24 5.50
C PHE A 144 -2.90 4.75 5.31
N ALA A 145 -3.55 4.12 6.30
CA ALA A 145 -3.93 2.71 6.27
C ALA A 145 -5.40 2.53 6.73
N PRO A 146 -6.28 1.98 5.89
CA PRO A 146 -7.68 1.80 6.20
C PRO A 146 -7.93 0.51 6.99
N ASN A 147 -8.99 0.52 7.78
CA ASN A 147 -9.47 -0.58 8.59
C ASN A 147 -10.87 -0.97 8.13
N ARG A 148 -11.02 -2.17 7.58
CA ARG A 148 -12.27 -2.64 6.95
C ARG A 148 -13.37 -3.04 7.93
N GLY A 149 -13.05 -3.28 9.20
CA GLY A 149 -14.05 -3.64 10.21
C GLY A 149 -14.29 -2.56 11.26
N HIS A 150 -13.31 -1.69 11.49
CA HIS A 150 -13.48 -0.48 12.30
C HIS A 150 -14.06 0.69 11.48
N ASP A 151 -14.12 0.55 10.15
CA ASP A 151 -14.59 1.59 9.22
C ASP A 151 -13.87 2.93 9.43
N SER A 152 -12.54 2.86 9.41
CA SER A 152 -11.68 4.02 9.68
C SER A 152 -10.42 4.04 8.83
N ILE A 153 -9.73 5.17 8.83
CA ILE A 153 -8.41 5.36 8.25
C ILE A 153 -7.46 5.78 9.36
N ALA A 154 -6.44 4.96 9.62
CA ALA A 154 -5.33 5.34 10.49
C ALA A 154 -4.38 6.26 9.73
N CYS A 155 -4.03 7.39 10.35
CA CYS A 155 -3.09 8.38 9.83
C CYS A 155 -1.83 8.36 10.70
N PHE A 156 -0.67 8.26 10.05
CA PHE A 156 0.63 8.26 10.71
C PHE A 156 1.47 9.42 10.21
N LEU A 157 2.19 10.06 11.12
CA LEU A 157 3.31 10.94 10.81
C LEU A 157 4.57 10.10 10.61
N ILE A 158 5.39 10.48 9.64
CA ILE A 158 6.65 9.82 9.34
C ILE A 158 7.80 10.70 9.83
N ASP A 159 8.67 10.13 10.66
CA ASP A 159 9.94 10.76 11.01
C ASP A 159 10.85 10.83 9.78
N GLN A 160 11.27 12.04 9.41
CA GLN A 160 11.95 12.29 8.12
C GLN A 160 13.42 11.85 8.09
N GLU A 161 13.97 11.38 9.20
CA GLU A 161 15.33 10.84 9.29
C GLU A 161 15.33 9.32 9.35
N SER A 162 14.53 8.74 10.25
CA SER A 162 14.47 7.29 10.48
C SER A 162 13.39 6.57 9.68
N GLY A 163 12.42 7.29 9.12
CA GLY A 163 11.23 6.71 8.51
C GLY A 163 10.24 6.09 9.52
N SER A 164 10.46 6.26 10.83
CA SER A 164 9.58 5.70 11.87
C SER A 164 8.20 6.33 11.87
N LEU A 165 7.18 5.52 12.14
CA LEU A 165 5.79 5.93 12.18
C LEU A 165 5.35 6.29 13.59
N THR A 166 4.63 7.41 13.71
CA THR A 166 3.83 7.76 14.88
C THR A 166 2.37 7.87 14.47
N ARG A 167 1.48 7.11 15.11
CA ARG A 167 0.04 7.21 14.81
C ARG A 167 -0.50 8.52 15.38
N ALA A 168 -0.87 9.45 14.50
CA ALA A 168 -1.40 10.75 14.87
C ALA A 168 -2.93 10.73 15.00
N ALA A 169 -3.62 10.00 14.12
CA ALA A 169 -5.08 9.98 14.11
C ALA A 169 -5.69 8.65 13.64
N ILE A 170 -6.96 8.45 13.97
CA ILE A 170 -7.83 7.42 13.40
C ILE A 170 -9.15 8.11 13.06
N VAL A 171 -9.44 8.26 11.76
CA VAL A 171 -10.57 9.04 11.27
C VAL A 171 -11.66 8.12 10.71
N PRO A 172 -12.95 8.33 11.04
CA PRO A 172 -14.05 7.55 10.46
C PRO A 172 -14.11 7.60 8.93
N SER A 173 -14.49 6.48 8.32
CA SER A 173 -14.59 6.30 6.88
C SER A 173 -15.97 5.79 6.46
N GLU A 174 -16.22 5.78 5.16
CA GLU A 174 -17.26 4.91 4.60
C GLU A 174 -16.99 3.44 4.98
N PRO A 175 -18.04 2.64 5.24
CA PRO A 175 -17.91 1.23 5.61
C PRO A 175 -17.04 0.40 4.65
N VAL A 176 -16.22 -0.47 5.22
CA VAL A 176 -15.27 -1.34 4.51
C VAL A 176 -14.41 -0.53 3.52
N PRO A 177 -13.60 0.44 4.00
CA PRO A 177 -12.72 1.21 3.13
C PRO A 177 -11.63 0.33 2.54
N ARG A 178 -11.86 -0.18 1.33
CA ARG A 178 -10.94 -1.15 0.69
C ARG A 178 -9.87 -0.47 -0.14
N ALA A 179 -10.25 0.60 -0.84
CA ALA A 179 -9.34 1.34 -1.71
C ALA A 179 -9.19 2.78 -1.24
N LEU A 180 -7.97 3.28 -1.29
CA LEU A 180 -7.67 4.70 -1.11
C LEU A 180 -6.57 5.16 -2.05
N ASN A 181 -6.56 6.45 -2.33
CA ASN A 181 -5.43 7.06 -3.00
C ASN A 181 -5.27 8.53 -2.60
N VAL A 182 -4.02 9.00 -2.65
CA VAL A 182 -3.68 10.41 -2.46
C VAL A 182 -3.55 11.04 -3.83
N ASP A 183 -4.04 12.26 -4.01
CA ASP A 183 -3.87 12.97 -5.27
C ASP A 183 -2.39 13.35 -5.52
N PRO A 184 -1.99 13.61 -6.78
CA PRO A 184 -0.59 13.89 -7.10
C PRO A 184 -0.02 15.13 -6.41
N ALA A 185 -0.87 16.10 -6.03
CA ALA A 185 -0.44 17.29 -5.29
C ALA A 185 -0.35 17.07 -3.77
N GLY A 186 -0.77 15.91 -3.26
CA GLY A 186 -0.70 15.57 -1.83
C GLY A 186 -1.70 16.32 -0.95
N ARG A 187 -2.73 16.91 -1.54
CA ARG A 187 -3.72 17.76 -0.85
C ARG A 187 -4.94 16.97 -0.39
N PHE A 188 -5.30 15.93 -1.13
CA PHE A 188 -6.54 15.19 -0.93
C PHE A 188 -6.29 13.69 -0.86
N LEU A 189 -7.03 13.05 0.04
CA LEU A 189 -7.15 11.60 0.13
C LEU A 189 -8.56 11.21 -0.30
N TYR A 190 -8.67 10.20 -1.15
CA TYR A 190 -9.93 9.61 -1.57
C TYR A 190 -10.02 8.18 -1.04
N ALA A 191 -11.13 7.80 -0.43
CA ALA A 191 -11.35 6.47 0.11
C ALA A 191 -12.71 5.91 -0.33
N ALA A 192 -12.70 4.73 -0.94
CA ALA A 192 -13.89 4.05 -1.42
C ALA A 192 -14.38 3.03 -0.37
N GLY A 193 -15.62 3.22 0.08
CA GLY A 193 -16.33 2.27 0.93
C GLY A 193 -16.97 1.18 0.07
N LEU A 194 -16.47 -0.04 0.22
CA LEU A 194 -16.95 -1.19 -0.56
C LEU A 194 -18.42 -1.46 -0.29
N ASP A 195 -18.80 -1.49 0.99
CA ASP A 195 -20.15 -1.85 1.42
C ASP A 195 -21.16 -0.73 1.15
N SER A 196 -20.72 0.53 1.21
CA SER A 196 -21.63 1.67 1.01
C SER A 196 -21.78 2.08 -0.45
N GLY A 197 -20.86 1.70 -1.34
CA GLY A 197 -20.89 2.14 -2.74
C GLY A 197 -20.48 3.60 -2.95
N LYS A 198 -19.83 4.18 -1.94
CA LYS A 198 -19.50 5.61 -1.89
C LYS A 198 -18.00 5.86 -1.88
N LEU A 199 -17.61 7.00 -2.43
CA LEU A 199 -16.29 7.57 -2.34
C LEU A 199 -16.31 8.76 -1.37
N ALA A 200 -15.59 8.68 -0.27
CA ALA A 200 -15.31 9.83 0.59
C ALA A 200 -14.05 10.56 0.11
N ALA A 201 -14.11 11.88 0.06
CA ALA A 201 -12.99 12.77 -0.20
C ALA A 201 -12.62 13.50 1.09
N TYR A 202 -11.32 13.62 1.33
CA TYR A 202 -10.75 14.26 2.49
C TYR A 202 -9.65 15.25 2.09
N GLU A 203 -9.56 16.36 2.79
CA GLU A 203 -8.38 17.24 2.78
C GLU A 203 -7.34 16.69 3.78
N ILE A 204 -6.08 16.64 3.36
CA ILE A 204 -4.97 16.21 4.21
C ILE A 204 -4.51 17.40 5.05
N ASN A 205 -4.41 17.20 6.36
CA ASN A 205 -4.06 18.25 7.31
C ASN A 205 -2.82 17.84 8.13
N GLU A 206 -1.66 18.26 7.63
CA GLU A 206 -0.37 17.94 8.25
C GLU A 206 -0.18 18.60 9.62
N ALA A 207 -0.87 19.72 9.89
CA ALA A 207 -0.71 20.47 11.14
C ALA A 207 -1.15 19.66 12.37
N TRP A 208 -2.17 18.82 12.24
CA TRP A 208 -2.58 17.88 13.28
C TRP A 208 -2.32 16.40 12.93
N GLY A 209 -1.79 16.13 11.74
CA GLY A 209 -1.41 14.79 11.30
C GLY A 209 -2.60 13.88 10.95
N GLY A 210 -3.64 14.43 10.32
CA GLY A 210 -4.76 13.62 9.86
C GLY A 210 -5.47 14.16 8.63
N ILE A 211 -6.77 13.86 8.54
CA ILE A 211 -7.61 14.13 7.37
C ILE A 211 -8.98 14.66 7.77
N ASP A 212 -9.47 15.64 7.03
CA ASP A 212 -10.75 16.31 7.25
C ASP A 212 -11.71 15.94 6.10
N ARG A 213 -12.87 15.32 6.40
CA ARG A 213 -13.81 14.91 5.35
C ARG A 213 -14.45 16.14 4.70
N ILE A 214 -14.33 16.26 3.39
CA ILE A 214 -14.87 17.38 2.60
C ILE A 214 -16.05 16.99 1.72
N GLY A 215 -16.28 15.71 1.47
CA GLY A 215 -17.44 15.25 0.70
C GLY A 215 -17.56 13.73 0.61
N THR A 216 -18.73 13.28 0.15
CA THR A 216 -19.03 11.89 -0.16
C THR A 216 -19.81 11.82 -1.46
N TYR A 217 -19.47 10.89 -2.35
CA TYR A 217 -20.04 10.75 -3.68
C TYR A 217 -20.49 9.31 -3.92
N GLU A 218 -21.67 9.11 -4.52
CA GLU A 218 -22.11 7.79 -4.98
C GLU A 218 -21.30 7.39 -6.21
N VAL A 219 -20.70 6.20 -6.21
CA VAL A 219 -19.83 5.73 -7.32
C VAL A 219 -20.23 4.36 -7.88
N GLY A 220 -21.27 3.74 -7.32
CA GLY A 220 -21.78 2.44 -7.75
C GLY A 220 -21.55 1.36 -6.71
N ARG A 221 -21.75 0.09 -7.08
CA ARG A 221 -21.65 -1.03 -6.14
C ARG A 221 -20.21 -1.48 -5.98
N GLU A 222 -19.80 -1.74 -4.73
CA GLU A 222 -18.52 -2.36 -4.37
C GLU A 222 -17.30 -1.71 -5.07
N PRO A 223 -17.05 -0.40 -4.89
CA PRO A 223 -15.89 0.25 -5.50
C PRO A 223 -14.57 -0.33 -4.94
N MET A 224 -13.75 -0.91 -5.82
CA MET A 224 -12.56 -1.70 -5.45
C MET A 224 -11.22 -0.99 -5.67
N TRP A 225 -11.20 0.12 -6.40
CA TRP A 225 -9.96 0.83 -6.76
C TRP A 225 -10.21 2.32 -6.97
N VAL A 226 -9.22 3.14 -6.59
CA VAL A 226 -9.21 4.58 -6.83
C VAL A 226 -7.86 4.96 -7.43
N LEU A 227 -7.88 5.60 -8.59
CA LEU A 227 -6.68 6.10 -9.27
C LEU A 227 -6.90 7.57 -9.67
N PRO A 228 -6.27 8.52 -8.97
CA PRO A 228 -6.19 9.90 -9.41
C PRO A 228 -5.37 9.97 -10.69
N VAL A 229 -5.87 10.70 -11.69
CA VAL A 229 -5.15 10.97 -12.94
C VAL A 229 -5.05 12.47 -13.14
N SER A 230 -3.86 12.95 -13.48
CA SER A 230 -3.68 14.30 -13.98
C SER A 230 -4.08 14.31 -15.44
N LEU A 231 -5.10 15.08 -15.80
CA LEU A 231 -5.39 15.37 -17.19
C LEU A 231 -4.37 16.40 -17.67
N ALA A 232 -3.77 16.18 -18.84
CA ALA A 232 -2.91 17.20 -19.44
C ALA A 232 -3.73 18.49 -19.63
N ASP A 233 -3.10 19.65 -19.40
CA ASP A 233 -3.71 20.97 -19.60
C ASP A 233 -4.33 21.03 -21.01
N GLY A 234 -5.67 21.07 -21.10
CA GLY A 234 -6.40 21.22 -22.36
C GLY A 234 -7.50 20.19 -22.66
N GLN A 235 -7.75 19.21 -21.79
CA GLN A 235 -8.98 18.40 -21.88
C GLN A 235 -9.90 18.68 -20.69
N THR A 236 -10.72 19.73 -20.83
CA THR A 236 -11.98 19.83 -20.09
C THR A 236 -12.97 18.86 -20.72
N GLY A 237 -13.52 17.95 -19.92
CA GLY A 237 -14.68 17.13 -20.30
C GLY A 237 -15.97 17.94 -20.45
#